data_AF-A0A7R9W552-F1
#
_entry.id   AF-A0A7R9W552-F1
#
_cell.length_a   1.000
_cell.length_b   1.000
_cell.length_c   1.000
_cell.angle_alpha   90.00
_cell.angle_beta   90.00
_cell.angle_gamma   90.00
#
_symmetry.space_group_name_H-M   'P 1'
#
loop_
_entity.id
_entity.type
_entity.pdbx_description
1 polymer ?
#
loop_
_entity_poly.entity_id
_entity_poly.type
_entity_poly.pdbx_seq_one_letter_code
_entity_poly.pdbx_strand_id
1 'polypeptide(L)'
;ASGAGRALLFLTPEETGFLRYLKSAKVSLNEYEFPAKKVANVQSQLQRLVEKNYYLNRAARDAYRSYLLSYASHSLRDIFDVHNLDLQAVGLAFGFTTPPRVDLGFFSARGEKGRNGGRKLMSGGGKKGSGGHH
;
A
#
# COMPACT_ATOMS: atom_id res chain seq x y z
N ALA A 1 20.51 31.66 0.62
CA ALA A 1 19.21 31.86 1.29
C ALA A 1 19.24 31.16 2.65
N SER A 2 18.99 31.87 3.75
CA SER A 2 18.94 31.30 5.11
C SER A 2 17.52 31.49 5.65
N GLY A 3 16.65 30.50 5.44
CA GLY A 3 15.29 30.48 5.96
C GLY A 3 15.12 29.38 7.00
N ALA A 4 14.44 29.69 8.11
CA ALA A 4 13.96 28.69 9.06
C ALA A 4 12.50 28.35 8.74
N GLY A 5 12.16 27.06 8.76
CA GLY A 5 10.81 26.56 8.45
C GLY A 5 10.39 25.46 9.40
N ARG A 6 9.09 25.15 9.40
CA ARG A 6 8.51 23.99 10.10
C ARG A 6 7.90 23.06 9.05
N ALA A 7 8.09 21.76 9.22
CA ALA A 7 7.45 20.74 8.40
C ALA A 7 6.28 20.11 9.18
N LEU A 8 5.22 19.75 8.47
CA LEU A 8 4.12 18.94 8.99
C LEU A 8 4.21 17.56 8.35
N LEU A 9 4.02 16.53 9.16
CA LEU A 9 3.94 15.14 8.73
C LEU A 9 2.55 14.62 9.10
N PHE A 10 1.83 14.12 8.11
CA PHE A 10 0.58 13.39 8.31
C PHE A 10 0.90 11.91 8.24
N LEU A 11 0.43 11.17 9.25
CA LEU A 11 0.58 9.72 9.30
C LEU A 11 -0.81 9.10 9.38
N THR A 12 -1.03 8.07 8.58
CA THR A 12 -2.15 7.15 8.77
C THR A 12 -1.88 6.27 10.00
N PRO A 13 -2.92 5.68 10.62
CA PRO A 13 -2.76 4.78 11.75
C PRO A 13 -1.75 3.65 11.50
N GLU A 14 -1.70 3.14 10.27
CA GLU A 14 -0.83 2.07 9.82
C GLU A 14 0.65 2.50 9.79
N GLU A 15 0.94 3.79 9.64
CA GLU A 15 2.30 4.33 9.49
C GLU A 15 2.92 4.82 10.80
N THR A 16 2.20 4.74 11.91
CA THR A 16 2.65 5.24 13.22
C THR A 16 3.99 4.63 13.67
N GLY A 17 4.31 3.43 13.18
CA GLY A 17 5.62 2.79 13.37
C GLY A 17 6.81 3.63 12.87
N PHE A 18 6.60 4.52 11.91
CA PHE A 18 7.62 5.43 11.38
C PHE A 18 8.15 6.41 12.43
N LEU A 19 7.32 6.79 13.42
CA LEU A 19 7.74 7.68 14.51
C LEU A 19 8.93 7.12 15.30
N ARG A 20 9.03 5.79 15.40
CA ARG A 20 10.15 5.11 16.06
C ARG A 20 11.48 5.36 15.32
N TYR A 21 11.45 5.36 13.99
CA TYR A 21 12.63 5.65 13.16
C TYR A 21 13.08 7.11 13.31
N LEU A 22 12.13 8.05 13.30
CA LEU A 22 12.42 9.47 13.50
C LEU A 22 13.02 9.75 14.88
N LYS A 23 12.50 9.09 15.92
CA LYS A 23 13.07 9.16 17.28
C LYS A 23 14.50 8.62 17.34
N SER A 24 14.77 7.48 16.71
CA SER A 24 16.13 6.92 16.60
C SER A 24 17.08 7.82 15.81
N ALA A 25 16.57 8.54 14.80
CA ALA A 25 17.31 9.54 14.04
C ALA A 25 17.48 10.89 14.79
N LYS A 26 17.04 10.97 16.05
CA LYS A 26 17.12 12.16 16.92
C LYS A 26 16.33 13.36 16.38
N VAL A 27 15.26 13.10 15.64
CA VAL A 27 14.31 14.15 15.20
C VAL A 27 13.35 14.45 16.35
N SER A 28 13.22 15.73 16.73
CA SER A 28 12.21 16.18 17.69
C SER A 28 10.85 16.24 17.01
N LEU A 29 9.88 15.51 17.58
CA LEU A 29 8.52 15.42 17.07
C LEU A 29 7.58 16.10 18.05
N ASN A 30 6.69 16.95 17.53
CA ASN A 30 5.61 17.54 18.29
C ASN A 30 4.29 17.08 17.67
N GLU A 31 3.46 16.44 18.48
CA GLU A 31 2.11 16.08 18.05
C GLU A 31 1.26 17.35 17.97
N TYR A 32 0.47 17.44 16.91
CA TYR A 32 -0.40 18.59 16.67
C TYR A 32 -1.80 18.11 16.36
N GLU A 33 -2.76 18.51 17.18
CA GLU A 33 -4.17 18.22 16.98
C GLU A 33 -4.88 19.40 16.32
N PHE A 34 -5.55 19.13 15.20
CA PHE A 34 -6.34 20.15 14.51
C PHE A 34 -7.73 20.27 15.15
N PRO A 35 -8.17 21.47 15.56
CA PRO A 35 -9.53 21.66 16.05
C PRO A 35 -10.54 21.30 14.95
N ALA A 36 -11.37 20.29 15.17
CA ALA A 36 -12.33 19.80 14.16
C ALA A 36 -13.23 20.91 13.60
N LYS A 37 -13.59 21.90 14.42
CA LYS A 37 -14.39 23.08 14.03
C LYS A 37 -13.72 23.96 12.96
N LYS A 38 -12.40 23.85 12.77
CA LYS A 38 -11.62 24.62 11.79
C LYS A 38 -11.35 23.83 10.51
N VAL A 39 -11.74 22.56 10.45
CA VAL A 39 -11.56 21.70 9.28
C VAL A 39 -12.83 21.76 8.44
N ALA A 40 -12.74 22.38 7.26
CA ALA A 40 -13.86 22.39 6.32
C ALA A 40 -14.05 21.00 5.71
N ASN A 41 -15.29 20.49 5.73
CA ASN A 41 -15.63 19.25 5.04
C ASN A 41 -15.77 19.50 3.54
N VAL A 42 -14.69 19.25 2.79
CA VAL A 42 -14.61 19.47 1.34
C VAL A 42 -14.75 18.19 0.50
N GLN A 43 -15.09 17.07 1.14
CA GLN A 43 -15.04 15.75 0.51
C GLN A 43 -15.94 15.67 -0.74
N SER A 44 -17.20 16.08 -0.62
CA SER A 44 -18.18 16.02 -1.72
C SER A 44 -17.81 16.93 -2.90
N GLN A 45 -17.21 18.08 -2.61
CA GLN A 45 -16.77 19.04 -3.62
C GLN A 45 -15.58 18.49 -4.40
N LEU A 46 -14.61 17.88 -3.71
CA LEU A 46 -13.43 17.27 -4.31
C LEU A 46 -13.83 16.08 -5.19
N GLN A 47 -14.68 15.18 -4.67
CA GLN A 47 -15.21 14.05 -5.44
C GLN A 47 -15.92 14.50 -6.72
N ARG A 48 -16.83 15.48 -6.61
CA ARG A 48 -17.54 16.04 -7.77
C ARG A 48 -16.59 16.65 -8.80
N LEU A 49 -15.52 17.31 -8.36
CA LEU A 49 -14.54 17.92 -9.26
C LEU A 49 -13.73 16.87 -10.02
N VAL A 50 -13.24 15.85 -9.31
CA VAL A 50 -12.47 14.73 -9.88
C VAL A 50 -13.35 13.88 -10.80
N GLU A 51 -14.63 13.69 -10.47
CA GLU A 51 -15.57 12.94 -11.31
C GLU A 51 -15.90 13.67 -12.62
N LYS A 52 -16.21 14.98 -12.55
CA LYS A 52 -16.69 15.73 -13.72
C LYS A 52 -15.59 16.13 -14.70
N ASN A 53 -14.37 16.35 -14.21
CA ASN A 53 -13.27 16.80 -15.05
C ASN A 53 -12.42 15.61 -15.51
N TYR A 54 -12.45 15.32 -16.81
CA TYR A 54 -11.70 14.21 -17.41
C TYR A 54 -10.19 14.24 -17.09
N TYR A 55 -9.55 15.42 -17.18
CA TYR A 55 -8.12 15.54 -16.93
C TYR A 55 -7.78 15.33 -15.46
N LEU A 56 -8.58 15.88 -14.54
CA LEU A 56 -8.40 15.65 -13.11
C LEU A 56 -8.68 14.19 -12.74
N ASN A 57 -9.70 13.56 -13.32
CA ASN A 57 -9.97 12.15 -13.10
C ASN A 57 -8.79 11.28 -13.49
N ARG A 58 -8.25 11.51 -14.71
CA ARG A 58 -7.10 10.77 -15.23
C ARG A 58 -5.86 10.99 -14.35
N ALA A 59 -5.54 12.23 -14.02
CA ALA A 59 -4.41 12.56 -13.17
C ALA A 59 -4.54 11.95 -11.76
N ALA A 60 -5.75 11.96 -11.18
CA ALA A 60 -6.01 11.34 -9.89
C ALA A 60 -5.84 9.82 -9.92
N ARG A 61 -6.19 9.14 -11.02
CA ARG A 61 -5.98 7.69 -11.18
C ARG A 61 -4.48 7.37 -11.25
N ASP A 62 -3.74 8.16 -12.02
CA ASP A 62 -2.29 8.01 -12.14
C ASP A 62 -1.58 8.28 -10.81
N ALA A 63 -2.04 9.28 -10.05
CA ALA A 63 -1.54 9.59 -8.72
C ALA A 63 -1.87 8.49 -7.70
N TYR A 64 -3.11 7.98 -7.69
CA TYR A 64 -3.54 6.86 -6.86
C TYR A 64 -2.69 5.61 -7.12
N ARG A 65 -2.48 5.27 -8.40
CA ARG A 65 -1.59 4.17 -8.79
C ARG A 65 -0.17 4.40 -8.28
N SER A 66 0.38 5.59 -8.51
CA SER A 66 1.76 5.93 -8.11
C SER A 66 1.94 5.85 -6.59
N TYR A 67 0.93 6.24 -5.82
CA TYR A 67 0.91 6.11 -4.36
C TYR A 67 0.92 4.64 -3.93
N LEU A 68 0.09 3.77 -4.50
CA LEU A 68 0.14 2.33 -4.15
C LEU A 68 1.48 1.69 -4.55
N LEU A 69 2.05 2.10 -5.68
CA LEU A 69 3.37 1.64 -6.12
C LEU A 69 4.49 2.10 -5.19
N SER A 70 4.40 3.30 -4.59
CA SER A 70 5.40 3.77 -3.65
C SER A 70 5.41 2.91 -2.38
N TYR A 71 4.24 2.52 -1.86
CA TYR A 71 4.16 1.57 -0.73
C TYR A 71 4.72 0.20 -1.13
N ALA A 72 4.30 -0.33 -2.28
CA ALA A 72 4.73 -1.64 -2.74
C ALA A 72 6.25 -1.75 -2.96
N SER A 73 6.91 -0.63 -3.30
CA SER A 73 8.36 -0.56 -3.52
C SER A 73 9.16 0.00 -2.33
N HIS A 74 8.49 0.40 -1.24
CA HIS A 74 9.17 1.00 -0.10
C HIS A 74 10.05 -0.03 0.62
N SER A 75 11.23 0.41 1.07
CA SER A 75 12.15 -0.41 1.86
C SER A 75 11.62 -0.84 3.24
N LEU A 76 10.87 0.02 3.94
CA LEU A 76 10.32 -0.23 5.28
C LEU A 76 8.95 -0.90 5.19
N ARG A 77 8.94 -2.14 4.67
CA ARG A 77 7.71 -2.90 4.34
C ARG A 77 6.87 -3.27 5.55
N ASP A 78 7.47 -3.25 6.74
CA ASP A 78 6.77 -3.48 8.02
C ASP A 78 5.89 -2.29 8.44
N ILE A 79 6.18 -1.10 7.90
CA ILE A 79 5.43 0.14 8.18
C ILE A 79 4.59 0.52 6.96
N PHE A 80 5.20 0.58 5.78
CA PHE A 80 4.53 0.98 4.54
C PHE A 80 4.10 -0.26 3.74
N ASP A 81 3.18 -1.04 4.31
CA ASP A 81 2.66 -2.24 3.67
C ASP A 81 1.43 -1.94 2.80
N VAL A 82 1.57 -2.13 1.49
CA VAL A 82 0.47 -1.96 0.52
C VAL A 82 -0.68 -2.93 0.75
N HIS A 83 -0.43 -4.09 1.38
CA HIS A 83 -1.45 -5.10 1.65
C HIS A 83 -2.30 -4.77 2.88
N ASN A 84 -1.80 -3.90 3.76
CA ASN A 84 -2.49 -3.47 4.96
C ASN A 84 -3.18 -2.09 4.79
N LEU A 85 -3.04 -1.46 3.61
CA LEU A 85 -3.68 -0.19 3.32
C LEU A 85 -5.20 -0.33 3.16
N ASP A 86 -5.95 0.58 3.78
CA ASP A 86 -7.37 0.79 3.47
C ASP A 86 -7.51 1.46 2.09
N LEU A 87 -7.66 0.64 1.06
CA LEU A 87 -7.82 1.11 -0.32
C LEU A 87 -9.07 1.97 -0.53
N GLN A 88 -10.11 1.81 0.29
CA GLN A 88 -11.31 2.61 0.21
C GLN A 88 -11.04 4.03 0.75
N ALA A 89 -10.39 4.15 1.91
CA ALA A 89 -9.99 5.44 2.47
C ALA A 89 -8.99 6.17 1.57
N VAL A 90 -8.00 5.46 1.03
CA VAL A 90 -7.06 6.02 0.05
C VAL A 90 -7.80 6.47 -1.21
N GLY A 91 -8.73 5.66 -1.73
CA GLY A 91 -9.56 6.04 -2.88
C GLY A 91 -10.32 7.34 -2.64
N LEU A 92 -10.92 7.51 -1.46
CA LEU A 92 -11.62 8.73 -1.05
C LEU A 92 -10.69 9.93 -0.98
N ALA A 93 -9.44 9.77 -0.51
CA ALA A 93 -8.44 10.84 -0.45
C ALA A 93 -8.01 11.35 -1.83
N PHE A 94 -8.06 10.50 -2.87
CA PHE A 94 -7.85 10.89 -4.26
C PHE A 94 -9.13 11.36 -4.97
N GLY A 95 -10.25 11.47 -4.25
CA GLY A 95 -11.53 11.96 -4.78
C GLY A 95 -12.37 10.92 -5.51
N PHE A 96 -12.07 9.64 -5.36
CA PHE A 96 -12.89 8.55 -5.89
C PHE A 96 -13.92 8.10 -4.85
N THR A 97 -15.14 7.83 -5.30
CA THR A 97 -16.16 7.17 -4.46
C THR A 97 -15.93 5.66 -4.38
N THR A 98 -15.41 5.07 -5.47
CA THR A 98 -14.99 3.67 -5.55
C THR A 98 -13.53 3.62 -5.95
N PRO A 99 -12.64 2.93 -5.21
CA PRO A 99 -11.23 2.87 -5.53
C PRO A 99 -10.99 2.27 -6.93
N PRO A 100 -10.19 2.93 -7.79
CA PRO A 100 -9.82 2.37 -9.09
C PRO A 100 -9.04 1.06 -8.93
N ARG A 101 -9.28 0.09 -9.82
CA ARG A 101 -8.46 -1.13 -9.86
C ARG A 101 -7.05 -0.79 -10.34
N VAL A 102 -6.05 -1.26 -9.59
CA VAL A 102 -4.63 -1.11 -9.91
C VAL A 102 -3.96 -2.46 -9.84
N ASP A 103 -3.19 -2.80 -10.88
CA ASP A 103 -2.35 -4.00 -10.90
C ASP A 103 -0.96 -3.68 -10.33
N LEU A 104 -0.56 -4.42 -9.30
CA LEU A 104 0.69 -4.28 -8.56
C LEU A 104 1.70 -5.39 -8.88
N GLY A 105 1.40 -6.28 -9.83
CA GLY A 105 2.06 -7.58 -10.04
C GLY A 105 3.59 -7.57 -10.24
N PHE A 106 4.21 -6.43 -10.48
CA PHE A 106 5.68 -6.30 -10.58
C PHE A 106 6.39 -6.09 -9.23
N PHE A 107 5.72 -5.55 -8.22
CA PHE A 107 6.36 -5.16 -6.94
C PHE A 107 6.15 -6.20 -5.83
N SER A 108 5.08 -6.98 -5.90
CA SER A 108 4.81 -8.13 -5.01
C SER A 108 5.81 -9.28 -5.24
N ALA A 109 6.34 -9.45 -6.45
CA ALA A 109 7.23 -10.56 -6.82
C ALA A 109 8.63 -10.51 -6.15
N ARG A 110 9.05 -9.39 -5.57
CA ARG A 110 10.38 -9.28 -4.94
C ARG A 110 10.40 -9.67 -3.46
N GLY A 111 9.24 -9.98 -2.87
CA GLY A 111 9.10 -10.41 -1.47
C GLY A 111 8.90 -11.91 -1.24
N GLU A 112 8.57 -12.68 -2.27
CA GLU A 112 8.21 -14.09 -2.11
C GLU A 112 9.26 -15.04 -2.71
N LYS A 113 10.51 -14.91 -2.24
CA LYS A 113 11.49 -16.00 -2.34
C LYS A 113 11.53 -16.74 -1.01
N GLY A 114 10.67 -17.75 -0.87
CA GLY A 114 10.88 -18.78 0.15
C GLY A 114 9.62 -19.39 0.74
N ARG A 115 8.86 -20.16 -0.06
CA ARG A 115 8.04 -21.30 0.43
C ARG A 115 7.42 -22.10 -0.71
N ASN A 116 8.25 -22.79 -1.50
CA ASN A 116 7.80 -24.08 -2.04
C ASN A 116 9.00 -24.99 -2.35
N GLY A 117 9.55 -25.59 -1.29
CA GLY A 117 10.39 -26.77 -1.43
C GLY A 117 9.50 -27.97 -1.70
N GLY A 118 9.65 -28.62 -2.86
CA GLY A 118 8.88 -29.81 -3.16
C GLY A 118 8.94 -30.27 -4.62
N ARG A 119 10.13 -30.34 -5.21
CA ARG A 119 10.35 -31.03 -6.48
C ARG A 119 10.19 -32.54 -6.24
N LYS A 120 8.96 -33.07 -6.30
CA LYS A 120 8.72 -34.52 -6.23
C LYS A 120 9.03 -35.13 -7.59
N LEU A 121 10.23 -35.71 -7.69
CA LEU A 121 10.65 -36.56 -8.79
C LEU A 121 9.65 -37.72 -8.96
N MET A 122 9.07 -37.82 -10.15
CA MET A 122 8.33 -38.99 -10.59
C MET A 122 9.35 -40.03 -11.08
N SER A 123 9.75 -40.93 -10.18
CA SER A 123 10.43 -42.18 -10.53
C SER A 123 9.64 -43.32 -9.89
N GLY A 124 8.80 -43.97 -10.69
CA GLY A 124 7.98 -45.11 -10.29
C GLY A 124 8.38 -46.33 -11.11
N GLY A 125 9.53 -46.91 -10.81
CA GLY A 125 9.95 -48.21 -11.32
C GLY A 125 9.50 -49.34 -10.40
N GLY A 126 8.66 -50.23 -10.95
CA GLY A 126 8.65 -51.68 -10.71
C GLY A 126 8.10 -52.22 -9.37
N LYS A 127 7.07 -53.08 -9.46
CA LYS A 127 7.15 -54.46 -8.94
C LYS A 127 5.99 -55.37 -9.37
N LYS A 128 6.41 -56.59 -9.73
CA LYS A 128 5.64 -57.83 -9.96
C LYS A 128 4.91 -58.33 -8.70
N GLY A 129 3.81 -59.07 -8.93
CA GLY A 129 3.20 -60.08 -8.05
C GLY A 129 1.98 -60.67 -8.76
N SER A 130 2.07 -61.82 -9.44
CA SER A 130 1.87 -63.20 -8.96
C SER A 130 0.54 -63.46 -8.22
N GLY A 131 -0.36 -64.20 -8.88
CA GLY A 131 -1.08 -65.33 -8.27
C GLY A 131 -2.58 -65.17 -7.93
N GLY A 132 -3.43 -65.86 -8.71
CA GLY A 132 -4.48 -66.74 -8.19
C GLY A 132 -5.92 -66.23 -8.13
N HIS A 133 -6.77 -66.70 -9.04
CA HIS A 133 -7.98 -67.54 -8.78
C HIS A 133 -8.90 -67.56 -10.01
N HIS A 134 -8.93 -68.71 -10.70
CA HIS A 134 -10.08 -69.52 -11.14
C HIS A 134 -9.67 -70.45 -12.28
#